data_AF-A0A939FAS3-F1
#
_entry.id   AF-A0A939FAS3-F1
#
_cell.length_a   1.000
_cell.length_b   1.000
_cell.length_c   1.000
_cell.angle_alpha   90.00
_cell.angle_beta   90.00
_cell.angle_gamma   90.00
#
_symmetry.space_group_name_H-M   'P 1'
#
loop_
_entity.id
_entity.type
_entity.pdbx_description
1 polymer ?
#
loop_
_entity_poly.entity_id
_entity_poly.type
_entity_poly.pdbx_seq_one_letter_code
_entity_poly.pdbx_strand_id
1 'polypeptide(L)'
;MGVIVGAVVGLLVVVVVWWVVRTYNRLVRLRNQTQASWAQIDVQLKRRHELIPNLVESARGYAAHERGTFEAVTAARGAAVSGELGVTDRAAAEDALTATLGKLFALGESYPDLKADQHFSTVQVELRSAEDKIAYARQFYNSAVQSYHTALESFPGNVVSGLGGAHGRREYFEAAGVVQDPVQVRFA
;
A
#
# COMPACT_ATOMS: atom_id res chain seq x y z
N MET A 1 -15.97 53.46 -22.08
CA MET A 1 -16.26 52.71 -20.83
C MET A 1 -16.76 51.30 -21.09
N GLY A 2 -17.84 51.08 -21.87
CA GLY A 2 -18.39 49.73 -22.11
C GLY A 2 -17.42 48.71 -22.73
N VAL A 3 -16.58 49.12 -23.69
CA VAL A 3 -15.58 48.24 -24.32
C VAL A 3 -14.48 47.81 -23.33
N ILE A 4 -14.05 48.72 -22.46
CA ILE A 4 -13.03 48.44 -21.43
C ILE A 4 -13.60 47.48 -20.39
N VAL A 5 -14.84 47.70 -19.93
CA VAL A 5 -15.52 46.81 -18.99
C VAL A 5 -15.70 45.42 -19.60
N GLY A 6 -16.14 45.32 -20.86
CA GLY A 6 -16.25 44.04 -21.57
C GLY A 6 -14.91 43.30 -21.71
N ALA A 7 -13.83 44.01 -22.03
CA ALA A 7 -12.49 43.44 -22.11
C ALA A 7 -11.99 42.92 -20.75
N VAL A 8 -12.24 43.65 -19.66
CA VAL A 8 -11.87 43.24 -18.29
C VAL A 8 -12.66 42.00 -17.87
N VAL A 9 -13.97 41.95 -18.13
CA VAL A 9 -14.80 40.78 -17.83
C VAL A 9 -14.35 39.57 -18.65
N GLY A 10 -14.07 39.75 -19.95
CA GLY A 10 -13.55 38.69 -20.81
C GLY A 10 -12.23 38.12 -20.30
N LEU A 11 -11.29 38.99 -19.91
CA LEU A 11 -10.01 38.58 -19.34
C LEU A 11 -10.19 37.79 -18.03
N LEU A 12 -11.05 38.26 -17.13
CA LEU A 12 -11.35 37.57 -15.87
C LEU A 12 -11.89 36.15 -16.11
N VAL A 13 -12.82 36.00 -17.06
CA VAL A 13 -13.37 34.69 -17.42
C VAL A 13 -12.27 33.76 -17.93
N VAL A 14 -11.38 34.24 -18.82
CA VAL A 14 -10.26 33.44 -19.33
C VAL A 14 -9.33 32.99 -18.21
N VAL A 15 -9.01 33.88 -17.26
CA VAL A 15 -8.16 33.55 -16.09
C VAL A 15 -8.81 32.47 -15.23
N VAL A 16 -10.11 32.59 -14.94
CA VAL A 16 -10.85 31.61 -14.14
C VAL A 16 -10.89 30.25 -14.83
N VAL A 17 -11.21 30.21 -16.13
CA VAL A 17 -11.24 28.96 -16.90
C VAL A 17 -9.86 28.30 -16.93
N TRP A 18 -8.81 29.07 -17.21
CA TRP A 18 -7.44 28.55 -17.22
C TRP A 18 -7.05 27.94 -15.87
N TRP A 19 -7.45 28.60 -14.78
CA TRP A 19 -7.18 28.14 -13.43
C TRP A 19 -7.94 26.86 -13.06
N VAL A 20 -9.21 26.73 -13.46
CA VAL A 20 -10.00 25.50 -13.26
C VAL A 20 -9.35 24.33 -14.01
N VAL A 21 -9.00 24.53 -15.29
CA VAL A 21 -8.35 23.49 -16.12
C VAL A 21 -7.04 23.03 -15.51
N ARG A 22 -6.19 23.97 -15.06
CA ARG A 22 -4.92 23.64 -14.41
C ARG A 22 -5.12 22.81 -13.14
N THR A 23 -6.09 23.18 -12.32
CA THR A 23 -6.40 22.50 -11.05
C THR A 23 -6.95 21.10 -11.30
N TYR A 24 -7.89 20.97 -12.25
CA TYR A 24 -8.45 19.67 -12.64
C TYR A 24 -7.36 18.70 -13.13
N ASN A 25 -6.48 19.16 -14.02
CA ASN A 25 -5.37 18.34 -14.52
C ASN A 25 -4.39 17.92 -13.40
N ARG A 26 -4.15 18.78 -12.42
CA ARG A 26 -3.34 18.44 -11.23
C ARG A 26 -4.00 17.33 -10.41
N LEU A 27 -5.31 17.41 -10.16
CA LEU A 27 -6.05 16.39 -9.42
C LEU A 27 -6.04 15.04 -10.14
N VAL A 28 -6.27 15.03 -11.46
CA VAL A 28 -6.19 13.82 -12.28
C VAL A 28 -4.79 13.21 -12.23
N ARG A 29 -3.73 14.02 -12.28
CA ARG A 29 -2.35 13.54 -12.17
C ARG A 29 -2.09 12.86 -10.83
N LEU A 30 -2.51 13.48 -9.73
CA LEU A 30 -2.33 12.92 -8.39
C LEU A 30 -3.13 11.62 -8.22
N ARG A 31 -4.36 11.56 -8.72
CA ARG A 31 -5.17 10.33 -8.73
C ARG A 31 -4.46 9.20 -9.46
N ASN A 32 -3.95 9.48 -10.66
CA ASN A 32 -3.24 8.47 -11.46
C ASN A 32 -1.94 8.04 -10.77
N GLN A 33 -1.25 8.95 -10.07
CA GLN A 33 -0.08 8.62 -9.26
C GLN A 33 -0.43 7.68 -8.11
N THR A 34 -1.54 7.92 -7.39
CA THR A 34 -2.04 7.01 -6.35
C THR A 34 -2.42 5.64 -6.90
N GLN A 35 -2.98 5.56 -8.11
CA GLN A 35 -3.29 4.29 -8.77
C GLN A 35 -2.02 3.54 -9.19
N ALA A 36 -1.03 4.25 -9.73
CA ALA A 36 0.24 3.68 -10.12
C ALA A 36 1.02 3.13 -8.90
N SER A 37 1.03 3.85 -7.78
CA SER A 37 1.66 3.37 -6.55
C SER A 37 0.93 2.16 -5.97
N TRP A 38 -0.40 2.09 -6.07
CA TRP A 38 -1.15 0.89 -5.70
C TRP A 38 -0.77 -0.32 -6.54
N ALA A 39 -0.66 -0.15 -7.87
CA ALA A 39 -0.25 -1.23 -8.77
C ALA A 39 1.15 -1.77 -8.42
N GLN A 40 2.07 -0.90 -8.00
CA GLN A 40 3.39 -1.29 -7.52
C GLN A 40 3.31 -2.23 -6.31
N ILE A 41 2.44 -1.92 -5.34
CA ILE A 41 2.19 -2.76 -4.17
C ILE A 41 1.64 -4.12 -4.60
N ASP A 42 0.60 -4.14 -5.42
CA ASP A 42 -0.08 -5.38 -5.83
C ASP A 42 0.87 -6.38 -6.51
N VAL A 43 1.82 -5.90 -7.32
CA VAL A 43 2.87 -6.75 -7.92
C VAL A 43 3.73 -7.41 -6.86
N GLN A 44 4.15 -6.68 -5.82
CA GLN A 44 4.98 -7.25 -4.76
C GLN A 44 4.20 -8.21 -3.87
N LEU A 45 2.92 -7.91 -3.57
CA LEU A 45 2.05 -8.81 -2.82
C LEU A 45 1.86 -10.13 -3.57
N LYS A 46 1.56 -10.09 -4.88
CA LYS A 46 1.45 -11.28 -5.73
C LYS A 46 2.73 -12.12 -5.70
N ARG A 47 3.90 -11.49 -5.90
CA ARG A 47 5.18 -12.19 -5.83
C ARG A 47 5.39 -12.86 -4.47
N ARG A 48 5.08 -12.16 -3.37
CA ARG A 48 5.16 -12.72 -2.01
C ARG A 48 4.26 -13.94 -1.88
N HIS A 49 3.01 -13.85 -2.34
CA HIS A 49 2.04 -14.94 -2.28
C HIS A 49 2.42 -16.15 -3.12
N GLU A 50 3.09 -15.94 -4.26
CA GLU A 50 3.57 -17.02 -5.13
C GLU A 50 4.75 -17.79 -4.53
N LEU A 51 5.60 -17.13 -3.73
CA LEU A 51 6.77 -17.75 -3.10
C LEU A 51 6.43 -18.61 -1.86
N ILE A 52 5.34 -18.28 -1.16
CA ILE A 52 4.98 -18.95 0.11
C ILE A 52 4.79 -20.46 0.00
N PRO A 53 4.06 -21.01 -1.00
CA PRO A 53 3.88 -22.45 -1.13
C PRO A 53 5.22 -23.20 -1.25
N ASN A 54 6.16 -22.67 -2.02
CA ASN A 54 7.49 -23.27 -2.20
C ASN A 54 8.29 -23.27 -0.88
N LEU A 55 8.21 -22.19 -0.10
CA LEU A 55 8.82 -22.12 1.21
C LEU A 55 8.23 -23.17 2.16
N VAL A 56 6.90 -23.29 2.21
CA VAL A 56 6.18 -24.25 3.06
C VAL A 56 6.53 -25.69 2.67
N GLU A 57 6.58 -26.00 1.38
CA GLU A 57 6.90 -27.34 0.91
C GLU A 57 8.33 -27.75 1.27
N SER A 58 9.29 -26.84 1.10
CA SER A 58 10.68 -27.05 1.53
C SER A 58 10.76 -27.31 3.04
N ALA A 59 10.06 -26.51 3.84
CA ALA A 59 10.05 -26.67 5.29
C ALA A 59 9.39 -27.98 5.75
N ARG A 60 8.34 -28.45 5.06
CA ARG A 60 7.66 -29.71 5.37
C ARG A 60 8.59 -30.93 5.24
N GLY A 61 9.52 -30.90 4.29
CA GLY A 61 10.49 -31.98 4.08
C GLY A 61 11.39 -32.24 5.30
N TYR A 62 11.68 -31.21 6.09
CA TYR A 62 12.61 -31.29 7.23
C TYR A 62 11.91 -31.18 8.60
N ALA A 63 10.78 -30.48 8.67
CA ALA A 63 10.08 -30.17 9.92
C ALA A 63 8.62 -30.69 9.90
N ALA A 64 8.41 -31.95 9.53
CA ALA A 64 7.09 -32.55 9.34
C ALA A 64 6.17 -32.50 10.58
N HIS A 65 6.73 -32.37 11.78
CA HIS A 65 5.97 -32.23 13.03
C HIS A 65 5.36 -30.84 13.23
N GLU A 66 5.79 -29.82 12.46
CA GLU A 66 5.34 -28.42 12.55
C GLU A 66 4.05 -28.13 11.77
N ARG A 67 3.13 -29.10 11.71
CA ARG A 67 1.89 -29.00 10.91
C ARG A 67 1.07 -27.76 11.22
N GLY A 68 0.91 -27.44 12.50
CA GLY A 68 0.16 -26.25 12.94
C GLY A 68 0.76 -24.94 12.40
N THR A 69 2.09 -24.86 12.29
CA THR A 69 2.77 -23.69 11.71
C THR A 69 2.50 -23.58 10.21
N PHE A 70 2.58 -24.69 9.48
CA PHE A 70 2.29 -24.70 8.04
C PHE A 70 0.83 -24.38 7.72
N GLU A 71 -0.11 -24.89 8.52
CA GLU A 71 -1.54 -24.59 8.40
C GLU A 71 -1.80 -23.11 8.67
N ALA A 72 -1.20 -22.53 9.72
CA ALA A 72 -1.33 -21.12 10.03
C ALA A 72 -0.83 -20.22 8.88
N VAL A 73 0.33 -20.53 8.29
CA VAL A 73 0.88 -19.78 7.14
C VAL A 73 -0.02 -19.93 5.91
N THR A 74 -0.53 -21.14 5.65
CA THR A 74 -1.41 -21.40 4.51
C THR A 74 -2.74 -20.65 4.66
N ALA A 75 -3.31 -20.63 5.86
CA ALA A 75 -4.54 -19.91 6.17
C ALA A 75 -4.33 -18.39 6.07
N ALA A 76 -3.24 -17.86 6.62
CA ALA A 76 -2.91 -16.44 6.53
C ALA A 76 -2.70 -15.98 5.09
N ARG A 77 -2.03 -16.79 4.26
CA ARG A 77 -1.93 -16.56 2.81
C ARG A 77 -3.30 -16.54 2.15
N GLY A 78 -4.15 -17.52 2.46
CA GLY A 78 -5.51 -17.59 1.92
C GLY A 78 -6.33 -16.33 2.22
N ALA A 79 -6.23 -15.83 3.46
CA ALA A 79 -6.86 -14.56 3.85
C ALA A 79 -6.29 -13.37 3.06
N ALA A 80 -4.96 -13.27 2.93
CA ALA A 80 -4.29 -12.15 2.24
C ALA A 80 -4.55 -12.10 0.72
N VAL A 81 -4.77 -13.26 0.09
CA VAL A 81 -5.06 -13.38 -1.35
C VAL A 81 -6.53 -13.11 -1.67
N SER A 82 -7.43 -13.13 -0.67
CA SER A 82 -8.86 -13.01 -0.90
C SER A 82 -9.21 -11.70 -1.63
N GLY A 83 -9.86 -11.83 -2.79
CA GLY A 83 -10.06 -10.73 -3.74
C GLY A 83 -11.14 -9.71 -3.35
N GLU A 84 -11.81 -9.92 -2.21
CA GLU A 84 -12.93 -9.08 -1.75
C GLU A 84 -12.50 -8.02 -0.72
N LEU A 85 -11.23 -8.02 -0.30
CA LEU A 85 -10.77 -7.10 0.75
C LEU A 85 -10.61 -5.67 0.24
N GLY A 86 -11.12 -4.71 1.03
CA GLY A 86 -10.75 -3.30 0.93
C GLY A 86 -9.25 -3.08 1.19
N VAL A 87 -8.76 -1.86 0.95
CA VAL A 87 -7.33 -1.55 1.09
C VAL A 87 -6.87 -1.75 2.54
N THR A 88 -7.69 -1.30 3.49
CA THR A 88 -7.41 -1.43 4.93
C THR A 88 -7.46 -2.89 5.40
N ASP A 89 -8.49 -3.64 5.01
CA ASP A 89 -8.61 -5.05 5.41
C ASP A 89 -7.49 -5.90 4.81
N ARG A 90 -7.10 -5.58 3.56
CA ARG A 90 -5.92 -6.21 2.94
C ARG A 90 -4.66 -5.88 3.71
N ALA A 91 -4.45 -4.63 4.15
CA ALA A 91 -3.29 -4.29 4.97
C ALA A 91 -3.21 -5.14 6.25
N ALA A 92 -4.33 -5.32 6.95
CA ALA A 92 -4.40 -6.16 8.15
C ALA A 92 -4.10 -7.64 7.85
N ALA A 93 -4.65 -8.19 6.77
CA ALA A 93 -4.37 -9.57 6.35
C ALA A 93 -2.89 -9.78 5.97
N GLU A 94 -2.28 -8.80 5.28
CA GLU A 94 -0.88 -8.86 4.88
C GLU A 94 0.06 -8.72 6.09
N ASP A 95 -0.29 -7.92 7.10
CA ASP A 95 0.47 -7.80 8.35
C ASP A 95 0.38 -9.10 9.18
N ALA A 96 -0.79 -9.73 9.26
CA ALA A 96 -0.97 -11.04 9.87
C ALA A 96 -0.13 -12.12 9.15
N LEU A 97 -0.09 -12.08 7.81
CA LEU A 97 0.76 -12.95 7.02
C LEU A 97 2.25 -12.73 7.34
N THR A 98 2.72 -11.48 7.42
CA THR A 98 4.10 -11.16 7.84
C THR A 98 4.43 -11.78 9.20
N ALA A 99 3.53 -11.67 10.19
CA ALA A 99 3.72 -12.25 11.51
C ALA A 99 3.82 -13.80 11.48
N THR A 100 2.98 -14.46 10.68
CA THR A 100 3.05 -15.93 10.51
C THR A 100 4.32 -16.39 9.79
N LEU A 101 4.77 -15.64 8.77
CA LEU A 101 6.04 -15.91 8.09
C LEU A 101 7.24 -15.80 9.02
N GLY A 102 7.22 -14.84 9.95
CA GLY A 102 8.24 -14.73 11.01
C GLY A 102 8.36 -16.02 11.84
N LYS A 103 7.24 -16.67 12.17
CA LYS A 103 7.24 -17.96 12.89
C LYS A 103 7.85 -19.08 12.06
N LEU A 104 7.53 -19.14 10.76
CA LEU A 104 8.11 -20.13 9.84
C LEU A 104 9.62 -19.92 9.65
N PHE A 105 10.09 -18.67 9.62
CA PHE A 105 11.53 -18.39 9.57
C PHE A 105 12.25 -18.79 10.86
N ALA A 106 11.60 -18.67 12.02
CA ALA A 106 12.16 -19.16 13.28
C ALA A 106 12.34 -20.68 13.29
N LEU A 107 11.52 -21.44 12.55
CA LEU A 107 11.74 -22.88 12.35
C LEU A 107 13.07 -23.15 11.62
N GLY A 108 13.43 -22.32 10.66
CA GLY A 108 14.74 -22.41 10.01
C GLY A 108 15.91 -22.30 11.00
N GLU A 109 15.74 -21.58 12.10
CA GLU A 109 16.77 -21.49 13.14
C GLU A 109 16.78 -22.71 14.08
N SER A 110 15.62 -23.33 14.31
CA SER A 110 15.50 -24.52 15.18
C SER A 110 15.83 -25.84 14.48
N TYR A 111 15.82 -25.87 13.14
CA TYR A 111 16.11 -27.05 12.33
C TYR A 111 17.37 -26.81 11.45
N PRO A 112 18.57 -27.24 11.89
CA PRO A 112 19.82 -26.97 11.18
C PRO A 112 19.85 -27.48 9.72
N ASP A 113 19.25 -28.64 9.45
CA ASP A 113 19.18 -29.21 8.10
C ASP A 113 18.33 -28.34 7.17
N LEU A 114 17.20 -27.80 7.68
CA LEU A 114 16.37 -26.84 6.95
C LEU A 114 17.12 -25.52 6.72
N LYS A 115 17.91 -25.07 7.69
CA LYS A 115 18.76 -23.88 7.55
C LYS A 115 19.80 -24.04 6.45
N ALA A 116 20.36 -25.24 6.33
CA ALA A 116 21.36 -25.60 5.34
C ALA A 116 20.75 -25.84 3.94
N ASP A 117 19.42 -25.98 3.84
CA ASP A 117 18.74 -26.12 2.56
C ASP A 117 18.85 -24.83 1.72
N GLN A 118 19.51 -24.95 0.58
CA GLN A 118 19.78 -23.82 -0.31
C GLN A 118 18.48 -23.26 -0.91
N HIS A 119 17.49 -24.11 -1.18
CA HIS A 119 16.23 -23.66 -1.77
C HIS A 119 15.40 -22.87 -0.75
N PHE A 120 15.28 -23.36 0.49
CA PHE A 120 14.60 -22.67 1.58
C PHE A 120 15.25 -21.32 1.89
N SER A 121 16.57 -21.27 2.02
CA SER A 121 17.29 -20.02 2.30
C SER A 121 17.15 -18.99 1.17
N THR A 122 17.19 -19.42 -0.10
CA THR A 122 16.93 -18.54 -1.25
C THR A 122 15.52 -17.96 -1.22
N VAL A 123 14.49 -18.79 -1.02
CA VAL A 123 13.09 -18.32 -0.96
C VAL A 123 12.87 -17.39 0.24
N GLN A 124 13.49 -17.68 1.39
CA GLN A 124 13.46 -16.82 2.56
C GLN A 124 14.05 -15.42 2.26
N VAL A 125 15.19 -15.35 1.56
CA VAL A 125 15.80 -14.07 1.15
C VAL A 125 14.90 -13.32 0.17
N GLU A 126 14.30 -14.01 -0.80
CA GLU A 126 13.36 -13.39 -1.74
C GLU A 126 12.12 -12.82 -1.05
N LEU A 127 11.56 -13.55 -0.08
CA LEU A 127 10.42 -13.10 0.71
C LEU A 127 10.76 -11.88 1.57
N ARG A 128 11.94 -11.86 2.22
CA ARG A 128 12.42 -10.67 2.94
C ARG A 128 12.57 -9.48 1.99
N SER A 129 13.17 -9.67 0.81
CA SER A 129 13.29 -8.62 -0.20
C SER A 129 11.93 -8.11 -0.69
N ALA A 130 10.94 -9.00 -0.85
CA ALA A 130 9.58 -8.61 -1.19
C ALA A 130 8.95 -7.79 -0.07
N GLU A 131 9.16 -8.16 1.19
CA GLU A 131 8.66 -7.42 2.36
C GLU A 131 9.24 -6.01 2.44
N ASP A 132 10.54 -5.86 2.27
CA ASP A 132 11.20 -4.54 2.28
C ASP A 132 10.63 -3.64 1.16
N LYS A 133 10.39 -4.21 -0.03
CA LYS A 133 9.77 -3.50 -1.16
C LYS A 133 8.31 -3.14 -0.88
N ILE A 134 7.55 -4.02 -0.23
CA ILE A 134 6.16 -3.75 0.18
C ILE A 134 6.15 -2.60 1.19
N ALA A 135 7.04 -2.61 2.18
CA ALA A 135 7.14 -1.55 3.18
C ALA A 135 7.44 -0.19 2.54
N TYR A 136 8.40 -0.13 1.61
CA TYR A 136 8.70 1.10 0.87
C TYR A 136 7.52 1.53 -0.02
N ALA A 137 6.91 0.59 -0.74
CA ALA A 137 5.78 0.88 -1.61
C ALA A 137 4.55 1.36 -0.82
N ARG A 138 4.32 0.82 0.39
CA ARG A 138 3.30 1.27 1.34
C ARG A 138 3.52 2.72 1.72
N GLN A 139 4.74 3.10 2.13
CA GLN A 139 5.06 4.50 2.45
C GLN A 139 4.82 5.44 1.26
N PHE A 140 5.25 5.04 0.07
CA PHE A 140 5.06 5.84 -1.15
C PHE A 140 3.58 5.99 -1.52
N TYR A 141 2.80 4.91 -1.44
CA TYR A 141 1.35 4.93 -1.66
C TYR A 141 0.65 5.86 -0.67
N ASN A 142 0.93 5.71 0.63
CA ASN A 142 0.33 6.55 1.67
C ASN A 142 0.67 8.03 1.46
N SER A 143 1.92 8.34 1.07
CA SER A 143 2.34 9.70 0.73
C SER A 143 1.60 10.26 -0.50
N ALA A 144 1.35 9.42 -1.51
CA ALA A 144 0.58 9.80 -2.70
C ALA A 144 -0.91 10.02 -2.36
N VAL A 145 -1.50 9.16 -1.52
CA VAL A 145 -2.86 9.32 -0.97
C VAL A 145 -2.98 10.63 -0.21
N GLN A 146 -2.02 10.92 0.69
CA GLN A 146 -1.98 12.17 1.46
C GLN A 146 -1.89 13.41 0.55
N SER A 147 -1.01 13.37 -0.45
CA SER A 147 -0.86 14.48 -1.42
C SER A 147 -2.14 14.71 -2.22
N TYR A 148 -2.83 13.63 -2.59
CA TYR A 148 -4.11 13.67 -3.27
C TYR A 148 -5.23 14.21 -2.38
N HIS A 149 -5.35 13.74 -1.14
CA HIS A 149 -6.31 14.27 -0.15
C HIS A 149 -6.07 15.76 0.12
N THR A 150 -4.81 16.15 0.36
CA THR A 150 -4.43 17.55 0.57
C THR A 150 -4.83 18.41 -0.63
N ALA A 151 -4.60 17.92 -1.86
CA ALA A 151 -5.00 18.65 -3.06
C ALA A 151 -6.52 18.74 -3.23
N LEU A 152 -7.29 17.76 -2.77
CA LEU A 152 -8.75 17.77 -2.78
C LEU A 152 -9.34 18.72 -1.73
N GLU A 153 -8.69 18.85 -0.57
CA GLU A 153 -9.21 19.63 0.58
C GLU A 153 -8.73 21.08 0.58
N SER A 154 -7.58 21.36 -0.04
CA SER A 154 -7.03 22.71 -0.16
C SER A 154 -7.72 23.52 -1.26
N PHE A 155 -7.81 24.83 -1.07
CA PHE A 155 -8.15 25.75 -2.16
C PHE A 155 -6.99 25.77 -3.17
N PRO A 156 -7.25 25.58 -4.48
CA PRO A 156 -8.58 25.59 -5.12
C PRO A 156 -9.23 24.24 -5.41
N GLY A 157 -8.59 23.14 -5.04
CA GLY A 157 -9.08 21.81 -5.35
C GLY A 157 -10.41 21.46 -4.70
N ASN A 158 -10.73 21.99 -3.53
CA ASN A 158 -12.03 21.81 -2.86
C ASN A 158 -13.23 22.37 -3.65
N VAL A 159 -13.02 23.47 -4.38
CA VAL A 159 -14.06 24.07 -5.25
C VAL A 159 -14.19 23.28 -6.55
N VAL A 160 -13.07 22.91 -7.16
CA VAL A 160 -13.05 22.18 -8.44
C VAL A 160 -13.55 20.74 -8.27
N SER A 161 -13.25 20.09 -7.14
CA SER A 161 -13.71 18.73 -6.83
C SER A 161 -15.23 18.65 -6.65
N GLY A 162 -15.85 19.70 -6.10
CA GLY A 162 -17.30 19.80 -5.96
C GLY A 162 -18.06 20.01 -7.29
N LEU A 163 -17.40 20.57 -8.30
CA LEU A 163 -18.00 20.88 -9.61
C LEU A 163 -17.83 19.76 -10.65
N GLY A 164 -16.81 18.90 -10.51
CA GLY A 164 -16.34 18.02 -11.58
C GLY A 164 -16.54 16.51 -11.37
N GLY A 165 -17.29 16.08 -10.36
CA GLY A 165 -17.61 14.67 -10.15
C GLY A 165 -16.56 13.90 -9.36
N ALA A 166 -16.96 13.51 -8.14
CA ALA A 166 -16.53 12.33 -7.38
C ALA A 166 -15.10 11.81 -7.63
N HIS A 167 -14.13 12.56 -7.13
CA HIS A 167 -12.77 12.05 -6.91
C HIS A 167 -12.70 11.60 -5.44
N GLY A 168 -13.38 10.50 -5.12
CA GLY A 168 -13.54 10.00 -3.75
C GLY A 168 -12.20 9.83 -3.03
N ARG A 169 -12.22 9.98 -1.70
CA ARG A 169 -11.06 9.72 -0.84
C ARG A 169 -10.57 8.30 -1.10
N ARG A 170 -9.26 8.16 -1.20
CA ARG A 170 -8.56 6.88 -1.24
C ARG A 170 -8.23 6.45 0.18
N GLU A 171 -8.35 5.17 0.47
CA GLU A 171 -7.92 4.59 1.75
C GLU A 171 -6.39 4.52 1.81
N TYR A 172 -5.83 4.64 3.02
CA TYR A 172 -4.42 4.38 3.26
C TYR A 172 -4.18 2.88 3.37
N PHE A 173 -3.00 2.41 2.96
CA PHE A 173 -2.61 1.00 3.11
C PHE A 173 -1.96 0.78 4.47
N GLU A 174 -2.79 0.79 5.52
CA GLU A 174 -2.38 0.62 6.91
C GLU A 174 -3.42 -0.26 7.62
N ALA A 175 -2.97 -1.16 8.50
CA ALA A 175 -3.89 -1.88 9.35
C ALA A 175 -4.61 -0.90 10.30
N ALA A 176 -5.91 -1.10 10.49
CA ALA A 176 -6.70 -0.31 11.42
C ALA A 176 -6.07 -0.40 12.83
N GLY A 177 -5.45 0.68 13.29
CA GLY A 177 -4.81 0.75 14.61
C GLY A 177 -3.33 1.16 14.63
N VAL A 178 -2.64 1.27 13.48
CA VAL A 178 -1.30 1.90 13.43
C VAL A 178 -1.42 3.42 13.39
N VAL A 179 -2.22 3.98 14.31
CA VAL A 179 -1.98 5.35 14.76
C VAL A 179 -0.68 5.22 15.55
N GLN A 180 0.45 5.62 14.95
CA GLN A 180 1.63 5.86 15.75
C GLN A 180 1.27 6.98 16.72
N ASP A 181 0.83 6.62 17.92
CA ASP A 181 0.77 7.57 19.02
C ASP A 181 2.14 8.27 19.02
N PRO A 182 2.18 9.61 18.90
CA PRO A 182 3.44 10.33 18.82
C PRO A 182 4.27 9.88 20.01
N VAL A 183 5.45 9.30 19.74
CA VAL A 183 6.34 8.76 20.77
C VAL A 183 6.54 9.87 21.80
N GLN A 184 5.83 9.77 22.92
CA GLN A 184 5.95 10.74 24.00
C GLN A 184 7.28 10.44 24.68
N VAL A 185 8.34 11.10 24.20
CA VAL A 185 9.62 11.09 24.90
C VAL A 185 9.42 11.87 26.18
N ARG A 186 9.02 11.16 27.24
CA ARG A 186 9.03 11.68 28.60
C ARG A 186 10.49 11.72 29.04
N PHE A 187 11.05 12.91 29.07
CA PHE A 187 12.27 13.13 29.84
C PHE A 187 11.89 13.03 31.32
N ALA A 188 12.59 12.15 32.04
CA ALA A 188 12.49 11.99 33.49
C ALA A 188 13.16 13.16 34.21
#